data_AF-A0A1W9MXS7-F1
#
_entry.id   AF-A0A1W9MXS7-F1
#
_cell.length_a   1.000
_cell.length_b   1.000
_cell.length_c   1.000
_cell.angle_alpha   90.00
_cell.angle_beta   90.00
_cell.angle_gamma   90.00
#
_symmetry.space_group_name_H-M   'P 1'
#
loop_
_entity.id
_entity.type
_entity.pdbx_description
1 polymer ?
#
loop_
_entity_poly.entity_id
_entity_poly.type
_entity_poly.pdbx_seq_one_letter_code
_entity_poly.pdbx_strand_id
1 'polypeptide(L)'
;MIIGEAVRRMLADEKDIDFHYCQDATQAIKMAERISPTVILQDLVMPEIEGLTLARYFRANEATRDVPLIVLSSKEEPVTKARAFALGANDYVVKLPDRLELLARIRYHSKGYINLLERNEAYKFIRDTFGRFLSDDIVDSILDPERLKLGGKKERITVMMSDLRGFTAMSERLPAENVVSIINNYLGTMTEIIMKYRGTIDEFIGDSILALFGAPILREDDAKRAVACAVEMQTAMEKVNEWNRNAGYPEVLQGIGINTGDLVVGIIGSEKRFKYGVVGRNVNLASRIESYTLGGQILISSSTLADCGPIVRIDNQMDVLPKGFKDTITIYEVGGIGGEYNRFLPEKKEPELLTLRQYLPVRFTVLAGKHSGDRQFEGSVAKVAAEGAEILSDMVPDKLTNLKISLFDDEGGYEITTEIYAKVIRNVSDSPPAFRVNFTSVPAEAKAFFKYRYNF
;
A
#
# COMPACT_ATOMS: atom_id res chain seq x y z
N MET A 1 26.63 -53.82 8.71
CA MET A 1 28.09 -53.60 8.66
C MET A 1 28.66 -53.59 7.25
N ILE A 2 28.38 -54.60 6.40
CA ILE A 2 29.04 -54.76 5.08
C ILE A 2 28.71 -53.63 4.08
N ILE A 3 27.45 -53.15 4.02
CA ILE A 3 27.03 -52.16 3.02
C ILE A 3 27.64 -50.77 3.26
N GLY A 4 27.62 -50.28 4.51
CA GLY A 4 28.19 -48.98 4.85
C GLY A 4 29.69 -48.89 4.57
N GLU A 5 30.42 -49.96 4.85
CA GLU A 5 31.86 -50.04 4.57
C GLU A 5 32.15 -50.16 3.06
N ALA A 6 31.31 -50.87 2.30
CA ALA A 6 31.41 -50.92 0.84
C ALA A 6 31.18 -49.54 0.21
N VAL A 7 30.16 -48.81 0.65
CA VAL A 7 29.89 -47.43 0.21
C VAL A 7 31.06 -46.51 0.60
N ARG A 8 31.58 -46.61 1.83
CA ARG A 8 32.76 -45.84 2.25
C ARG A 8 33.94 -46.05 1.31
N ARG A 9 34.23 -47.28 0.91
CA ARG A 9 35.31 -47.59 -0.05
C ARG A 9 35.03 -47.01 -1.44
N MET A 10 33.79 -47.04 -1.90
CA MET A 10 33.41 -46.43 -3.19
C MET A 10 33.65 -44.91 -3.20
N LEU A 11 33.46 -44.25 -2.06
CA LEU A 11 33.55 -42.78 -1.92
C LEU A 11 34.91 -42.27 -1.43
N ALA A 12 35.84 -43.15 -1.02
CA ALA A 12 37.06 -42.78 -0.30
C ALA A 12 37.98 -41.78 -1.04
N ASP A 13 38.00 -41.82 -2.37
CA ASP A 13 38.86 -40.96 -3.19
C ASP A 13 38.17 -39.63 -3.61
N GLU A 14 36.91 -39.41 -3.24
CA GLU A 14 36.11 -38.27 -3.68
C GLU A 14 36.19 -37.13 -2.65
N LYS A 15 37.00 -36.12 -2.96
CA LYS A 15 37.28 -34.98 -2.06
C LYS A 15 36.08 -34.06 -1.83
N ASP A 16 35.08 -34.10 -2.70
CA ASP A 16 33.85 -33.31 -2.62
C ASP A 16 32.75 -33.99 -1.80
N ILE A 17 32.99 -35.19 -1.27
CA ILE A 17 31.99 -35.97 -0.51
C ILE A 17 32.53 -36.28 0.89
N ASP A 18 31.86 -35.75 1.91
CA ASP A 18 32.09 -36.15 3.30
C ASP A 18 31.06 -37.22 3.72
N PHE A 19 31.54 -38.44 3.98
CA PHE A 19 30.66 -39.60 4.23
C PHE A 19 30.51 -39.92 5.72
N HIS A 20 29.28 -39.82 6.20
CA HIS A 20 28.89 -40.12 7.58
C HIS A 20 28.00 -41.37 7.62
N TYR A 21 28.35 -42.36 8.44
CA TYR A 21 27.63 -43.63 8.54
C TYR A 21 26.93 -43.79 9.89
N CYS A 22 25.63 -44.08 9.85
CA CYS A 22 24.81 -44.40 11.02
C CYS A 22 24.44 -45.89 11.00
N GLN A 23 24.84 -46.64 12.03
CA GLN A 23 24.52 -48.07 12.12
C GLN A 23 23.16 -48.33 12.77
N ASP A 24 22.77 -47.49 13.73
CA ASP A 24 21.53 -47.60 14.50
C ASP A 24 20.46 -46.70 13.88
N ALA A 25 19.39 -47.31 13.35
CA ALA A 25 18.32 -46.59 12.67
C ALA A 25 17.56 -45.63 13.60
N THR A 26 17.54 -45.89 14.91
CA THR A 26 16.91 -45.02 15.91
C THR A 26 17.65 -43.70 16.10
N GLN A 27 18.94 -43.64 15.76
CA GLN A 27 19.77 -42.43 15.85
C GLN A 27 19.85 -41.63 14.53
N ALA A 28 19.29 -42.16 13.43
CA ALA A 28 19.49 -41.63 12.09
C ALA A 28 19.05 -40.16 11.95
N ILE A 29 17.90 -39.78 12.52
CA ILE A 29 17.40 -38.39 12.48
C ILE A 29 18.30 -37.45 13.28
N LYS A 30 18.65 -37.82 14.51
CA LYS A 30 19.55 -36.99 15.35
C LYS A 30 20.91 -36.78 14.69
N MET A 31 21.43 -37.81 14.02
CA MET A 31 22.66 -37.71 13.27
C MET A 31 22.51 -36.79 12.06
N ALA A 32 21.43 -36.92 11.29
CA ALA A 32 21.13 -36.05 10.16
C ALA A 32 20.98 -34.58 10.57
N GLU A 33 20.30 -34.28 11.68
CA GLU A 33 20.20 -32.92 12.23
C GLU A 33 21.58 -32.34 12.56
N ARG A 34 22.47 -33.14 13.14
CA ARG A 34 23.82 -32.70 13.51
C ARG A 34 24.72 -32.42 12.31
N ILE A 35 24.67 -33.28 11.29
CA ILE A 35 25.59 -33.18 10.14
C ILE A 35 25.03 -32.33 8.99
N SER A 36 23.71 -32.08 8.97
CA SER A 36 23.01 -31.36 7.89
C SER A 36 23.35 -31.91 6.49
N PRO A 37 23.02 -33.18 6.21
CA PRO A 37 23.47 -33.83 4.98
C PRO A 37 22.78 -33.24 3.75
N THR A 38 23.46 -33.28 2.61
CA THR A 38 22.87 -32.89 1.32
C THR A 38 22.19 -34.05 0.59
N VAL A 39 22.47 -35.29 0.99
CA VAL A 39 21.84 -36.53 0.52
C VAL A 39 21.86 -37.56 1.64
N ILE A 40 20.77 -38.32 1.80
CA ILE A 40 20.69 -39.45 2.71
C ILE A 40 20.64 -40.74 1.88
N LEU A 41 21.59 -41.64 2.11
CA LEU A 41 21.54 -43.02 1.62
C LEU A 41 20.93 -43.91 2.70
N GLN A 42 19.83 -44.60 2.39
CA GLN A 42 19.09 -45.37 3.39
C GLN A 42 18.97 -46.83 3.01
N ASP A 43 19.28 -47.74 3.93
CA ASP A 43 18.93 -49.14 3.79
C ASP A 43 17.41 -49.34 3.90
N LEU A 44 16.86 -50.21 3.05
CA LEU A 44 15.46 -50.64 3.14
C LEU A 44 15.27 -51.79 4.13
N VAL A 45 16.26 -52.69 4.24
CA VAL A 45 16.18 -53.89 5.08
C VAL A 45 17.10 -53.69 6.29
N MET A 46 16.50 -53.41 7.44
CA MET A 46 17.21 -53.17 8.70
C MET A 46 16.58 -53.98 9.84
N PRO A 47 17.36 -54.37 10.87
CA PRO A 47 16.87 -55.28 11.92
C PRO A 47 15.83 -54.66 12.86
N GLU A 48 15.92 -53.35 13.11
CA GLU A 48 15.21 -52.66 14.20
C GLU A 48 14.00 -51.85 13.71
N ILE A 49 14.13 -51.21 12.54
CA ILE A 49 13.09 -50.36 11.95
C ILE A 49 12.93 -50.73 10.49
N GLU A 50 11.70 -50.96 10.04
CA GLU A 50 11.40 -51.16 8.62
C GLU A 50 11.79 -49.89 7.84
N GLY A 51 12.63 -50.00 6.79
CA GLY A 51 13.20 -48.82 6.14
C GLY A 51 12.17 -47.84 5.58
N LEU A 52 11.01 -48.31 5.15
CA LEU A 52 9.92 -47.43 4.71
C LEU A 52 9.34 -46.58 5.85
N THR A 53 9.39 -47.07 7.09
CA THR A 53 8.98 -46.30 8.28
C THR A 53 9.99 -45.19 8.57
N LEU A 54 11.29 -45.46 8.43
CA LEU A 54 12.32 -44.44 8.61
C LEU A 54 12.22 -43.31 7.56
N ALA A 55 11.90 -43.65 6.31
CA ALA A 55 11.65 -42.65 5.26
C ALA A 55 10.53 -41.66 5.66
N ARG A 56 9.44 -42.16 6.25
CA ARG A 56 8.36 -41.31 6.77
C ARG A 56 8.84 -40.40 7.90
N TYR A 57 9.72 -40.88 8.77
CA TYR A 57 10.25 -40.06 9.86
C TYR A 57 11.14 -38.93 9.34
N PHE A 58 11.99 -39.17 8.34
CA PHE A 58 12.74 -38.10 7.68
C PHE A 58 11.79 -37.06 7.06
N ARG A 59 10.70 -37.49 6.42
CA ARG A 59 9.72 -36.56 5.82
C ARG A 59 8.88 -35.79 6.84
N ALA A 60 8.66 -36.35 8.04
CA ALA A 60 7.96 -35.65 9.12
C ALA A 60 8.85 -34.59 9.81
N ASN A 61 10.16 -34.81 9.86
CA ASN A 61 11.12 -33.95 10.55
C ASN A 61 11.48 -32.70 9.72
N GLU A 62 11.49 -31.52 10.35
CA GLU A 62 11.71 -30.24 9.66
C GLU A 62 13.11 -30.11 9.06
N ALA A 63 14.15 -30.61 9.73
CA ALA A 63 15.53 -30.50 9.27
C ALA A 63 15.88 -31.46 8.12
N THR A 64 15.07 -32.49 7.89
CA THR A 64 15.39 -33.57 6.93
C THR A 64 14.34 -33.78 5.84
N ARG A 65 13.16 -33.13 5.95
CA ARG A 65 12.04 -33.36 5.02
C ARG A 65 12.34 -33.08 3.57
N ASP A 66 13.22 -32.14 3.28
CA ASP A 66 13.58 -31.77 1.90
C ASP A 66 14.93 -32.38 1.46
N VAL A 67 15.67 -33.02 2.37
CA VAL A 67 16.94 -33.68 2.03
C VAL A 67 16.65 -34.86 1.10
N PRO A 68 17.31 -34.96 -0.06
CA PRO A 68 17.16 -36.08 -0.97
C PRO A 68 17.44 -37.42 -0.29
N LEU A 69 16.50 -38.35 -0.43
CA LEU A 69 16.58 -39.68 0.15
C LEU A 69 16.73 -40.73 -0.96
N ILE A 70 17.88 -41.38 -1.03
CA ILE A 70 18.16 -42.48 -1.94
C ILE A 70 18.00 -43.79 -1.16
N VAL A 71 16.97 -44.55 -1.49
CA VAL A 71 16.72 -45.86 -0.87
C VAL A 71 17.56 -46.92 -1.57
N LEU A 72 18.28 -47.70 -0.78
CA LEU A 72 19.10 -48.79 -1.24
C LEU A 72 18.44 -50.13 -0.85
N SER A 73 18.16 -51.00 -1.81
CA SER A 73 17.45 -52.27 -1.61
C SER A 73 18.22 -53.49 -2.13
N SER A 74 17.87 -54.70 -1.68
CA SER A 74 18.51 -55.95 -2.15
C SER A 74 18.04 -56.39 -3.54
N LYS A 75 16.85 -55.97 -3.98
CA LYS A 75 16.26 -56.35 -5.26
C LYS A 75 15.49 -55.19 -5.90
N GLU A 76 15.34 -55.25 -7.21
CA GLU A 76 14.45 -54.36 -7.95
C GLU A 76 13.05 -54.97 -8.05
N GLU A 77 12.21 -54.65 -7.06
CA GLU A 77 10.80 -55.05 -7.05
C GLU A 77 9.92 -53.82 -7.32
N PRO A 78 9.11 -53.81 -8.41
CA PRO A 78 8.33 -52.64 -8.80
C PRO A 78 7.42 -52.09 -7.70
N VAL A 79 6.77 -52.96 -6.94
CA VAL A 79 5.85 -52.59 -5.86
C VAL A 79 6.59 -51.86 -4.74
N THR A 80 7.74 -52.39 -4.34
CA THR A 80 8.58 -51.83 -3.27
C THR A 80 9.18 -50.48 -3.67
N LYS A 81 9.65 -50.38 -4.92
CA LYS A 81 10.16 -49.14 -5.52
C LYS A 81 9.07 -48.06 -5.56
N ALA A 82 7.88 -48.39 -6.05
CA ALA A 82 6.73 -47.47 -6.06
C ALA A 82 6.35 -47.00 -4.65
N ARG A 83 6.37 -47.91 -3.66
CA ARG A 83 6.08 -47.57 -2.27
C ARG A 83 7.13 -46.66 -1.64
N ALA A 84 8.41 -46.86 -1.96
CA ALA A 84 9.48 -45.98 -1.49
C ALA A 84 9.30 -44.54 -2.01
N PHE A 85 8.98 -44.36 -3.29
CA PHE A 85 8.68 -43.05 -3.88
C PHE A 85 7.43 -42.42 -3.26
N ALA A 86 6.35 -43.18 -3.07
CA ALA A 86 5.13 -42.70 -2.44
C ALA A 86 5.34 -42.22 -0.99
N LEU A 87 6.38 -42.71 -0.31
CA LEU A 87 6.77 -42.32 1.04
C LEU A 87 7.89 -41.26 1.07
N GLY A 88 8.25 -40.70 -0.10
CA GLY A 88 9.13 -39.54 -0.22
C GLY A 88 10.60 -39.86 -0.52
N ALA A 89 10.95 -41.08 -0.91
CA ALA A 89 12.26 -41.32 -1.52
C ALA A 89 12.39 -40.52 -2.83
N ASN A 90 13.56 -39.98 -3.11
CA ASN A 90 13.88 -39.28 -4.35
C ASN A 90 14.49 -40.23 -5.39
N ASP A 91 15.07 -41.34 -4.93
CA ASP A 91 15.68 -42.34 -5.80
C ASP A 91 15.68 -43.73 -5.14
N TYR A 92 15.89 -44.76 -5.96
CA TYR A 92 15.92 -46.15 -5.54
C TYR A 92 17.00 -46.92 -6.30
N VAL A 93 17.89 -47.60 -5.57
CA VAL A 93 19.07 -48.28 -6.13
C VAL A 93 19.22 -49.68 -5.54
N VAL A 94 19.58 -50.66 -6.38
CA VAL A 94 19.86 -52.04 -5.95
C VAL A 94 21.29 -52.15 -5.40
N LYS A 95 21.45 -52.92 -4.31
CA LYS A 95 22.72 -53.10 -3.62
C LYS A 95 23.54 -54.26 -4.19
N LEU A 96 24.85 -54.12 -4.36
CA LEU A 96 25.62 -52.87 -4.35
C LEU A 96 25.68 -52.32 -5.79
N PRO A 97 25.43 -51.01 -6.02
CA PRO A 97 25.53 -50.43 -7.35
C PRO A 97 26.99 -50.29 -7.79
N ASP A 98 27.17 -50.00 -9.08
CA ASP A 98 28.47 -49.56 -9.59
C ASP A 98 28.90 -48.23 -8.94
N ARG A 99 30.22 -48.06 -8.75
CA ARG A 99 30.79 -46.85 -8.13
C ARG A 99 30.40 -45.60 -8.91
N LEU A 100 30.48 -45.62 -10.24
CA LEU A 100 30.18 -44.47 -11.08
C LEU A 100 28.69 -44.13 -11.01
N GLU A 101 27.83 -45.14 -10.97
CA GLU A 101 26.38 -44.95 -10.79
C GLU A 101 26.06 -44.27 -9.45
N LEU A 102 26.62 -44.77 -8.35
CA LEU A 102 26.38 -44.21 -7.02
C LEU A 102 26.84 -42.75 -6.93
N LEU A 103 28.03 -42.45 -7.46
CA LEU A 103 28.57 -41.09 -7.49
C LEU A 103 27.71 -40.14 -8.32
N ALA A 104 27.25 -40.57 -9.48
CA ALA A 104 26.39 -39.77 -10.33
C ALA A 104 25.08 -39.40 -9.60
N ARG A 105 24.46 -40.35 -8.91
CA ARG A 105 23.22 -40.13 -8.15
C ARG A 105 23.44 -39.23 -6.93
N ILE A 106 24.48 -39.47 -6.14
CA ILE A 106 24.82 -38.60 -4.98
C ILE A 106 25.03 -37.16 -5.46
N ARG A 107 25.87 -36.96 -6.49
CA ARG A 107 26.16 -35.61 -7.00
C ARG A 107 24.93 -34.93 -7.59
N TYR A 108 24.12 -35.65 -8.35
CA TYR A 108 22.88 -35.12 -8.94
C TYR A 108 21.92 -34.61 -7.86
N HIS A 109 21.62 -35.44 -6.87
CA HIS A 109 20.69 -35.09 -5.79
C HIS A 109 21.27 -34.03 -4.86
N SER A 110 22.56 -34.14 -4.49
CA SER A 110 23.25 -33.14 -3.66
C SER A 110 23.22 -31.76 -4.31
N LYS A 111 23.58 -31.67 -5.61
CA LYS A 111 23.54 -30.42 -6.36
C LYS A 111 22.12 -29.85 -6.45
N GLY A 112 21.12 -30.70 -6.70
CA GLY A 112 19.72 -30.28 -6.73
C GLY A 112 19.25 -29.67 -5.40
N TYR A 113 19.65 -30.28 -4.28
CA TYR A 113 19.31 -29.78 -2.94
C TYR A 113 20.07 -28.49 -2.58
N ILE A 114 21.35 -28.39 -2.90
CA ILE A 114 22.13 -27.16 -2.69
C ILE A 114 21.51 -26.00 -3.48
N ASN A 115 21.17 -26.21 -4.76
CA ASN A 115 20.48 -25.19 -5.56
C ASN A 115 19.13 -24.78 -4.96
N LEU A 116 18.38 -25.71 -4.35
CA LEU A 116 17.13 -25.40 -3.64
C LEU A 116 17.39 -24.51 -2.42
N LEU A 117 18.42 -24.82 -1.62
CA LEU A 117 18.80 -24.01 -0.47
C LEU A 117 19.24 -22.60 -0.88
N GLU A 118 20.12 -22.48 -1.87
CA GLU A 118 20.57 -21.19 -2.41
C GLU A 118 19.39 -20.36 -2.93
N ARG A 119 18.45 -21.01 -3.65
CA ARG A 119 17.24 -20.35 -4.14
C ARG A 119 16.36 -19.86 -3.00
N ASN A 120 16.15 -20.69 -1.97
CA ASN A 120 15.34 -20.32 -0.80
C ASN A 120 15.98 -19.16 -0.01
N GLU A 121 17.30 -19.17 0.13
CA GLU A 121 18.04 -18.09 0.77
C GLU A 121 17.95 -16.79 -0.03
N ALA A 122 18.09 -16.86 -1.37
CA ALA A 122 17.90 -15.71 -2.24
C ALA A 122 16.47 -15.14 -2.15
N TYR A 123 15.45 -16.00 -2.13
CA TYR A 123 14.06 -15.58 -1.95
C TYR A 123 13.84 -14.87 -0.61
N LYS A 124 14.40 -15.43 0.48
CA LYS A 124 14.31 -14.82 1.80
C LYS A 124 15.02 -13.47 1.84
N PHE A 125 16.22 -13.38 1.26
CA PHE A 125 16.97 -12.13 1.17
C PHE A 125 16.18 -11.05 0.41
N ILE A 126 15.55 -11.40 -0.72
CA ILE A 126 14.69 -10.47 -1.48
C ILE A 126 13.52 -10.01 -0.61
N ARG A 127 12.83 -10.92 0.10
CA ARG A 127 11.75 -10.55 1.02
C ARG A 127 12.22 -9.64 2.14
N ASP A 128 13.32 -9.96 2.80
CA ASP A 128 13.80 -9.16 3.94
C ASP A 128 14.29 -7.77 3.50
N THR A 129 14.89 -7.69 2.30
CA THR A 129 15.43 -6.44 1.74
C THR A 129 14.33 -5.56 1.17
N PHE A 130 13.42 -6.13 0.38
CA PHE A 130 12.41 -5.38 -0.37
C PHE A 130 11.03 -5.36 0.30
N GLY A 131 10.73 -6.25 1.25
CA GLY A 131 9.45 -6.30 1.96
C GLY A 131 9.17 -5.07 2.83
N ARG A 132 10.21 -4.31 3.19
CA ARG A 132 10.06 -2.98 3.82
C ARG A 132 9.60 -1.89 2.85
N PHE A 133 9.74 -2.15 1.54
CA PHE A 133 9.48 -1.19 0.47
C PHE A 133 8.32 -1.62 -0.44
N LEU A 134 7.95 -2.90 -0.44
CA LEU A 134 6.95 -3.52 -1.32
C LEU A 134 6.09 -4.49 -0.51
N SER A 135 4.79 -4.57 -0.82
CA SER A 135 3.90 -5.57 -0.21
C SER A 135 4.30 -6.99 -0.62
N ASP A 136 4.00 -8.00 0.21
CA ASP A 136 4.22 -9.43 -0.09
C ASP A 136 3.65 -9.83 -1.46
N ASP A 137 2.44 -9.34 -1.80
CA ASP A 137 1.78 -9.58 -3.10
C ASP A 137 2.63 -9.07 -4.29
N ILE A 138 3.39 -7.97 -4.12
CA ILE A 138 4.31 -7.44 -5.13
C ILE A 138 5.57 -8.29 -5.18
N VAL A 139 6.15 -8.64 -4.03
CA VAL A 139 7.36 -9.47 -3.98
C VAL A 139 7.09 -10.80 -4.68
N ASP A 140 6.00 -11.49 -4.33
CA ASP A 140 5.62 -12.76 -4.96
C ASP A 140 5.37 -12.61 -6.47
N SER A 141 4.85 -11.46 -6.91
CA SER A 141 4.65 -11.18 -8.34
C SER A 141 5.96 -10.87 -9.09
N ILE A 142 6.95 -10.24 -8.44
CA ILE A 142 8.28 -10.01 -9.00
C ILE A 142 9.05 -11.33 -9.08
N LEU A 143 8.83 -12.24 -8.13
CA LEU A 143 9.51 -13.53 -8.10
C LEU A 143 9.02 -14.52 -9.17
N ASP A 144 7.94 -14.19 -9.88
CA ASP A 144 7.40 -14.92 -11.03
C ASP A 144 8.01 -14.37 -12.35
N PRO A 145 8.90 -15.13 -13.03
CA PRO A 145 9.58 -14.68 -14.25
C PRO A 145 8.62 -14.34 -15.41
N GLU A 146 7.42 -14.94 -15.44
CA GLU A 146 6.45 -14.62 -16.49
C GLU A 146 5.79 -13.26 -16.27
N ARG A 147 5.66 -12.81 -15.02
CA ARG A 147 5.10 -11.52 -14.63
C ARG A 147 6.11 -10.38 -14.71
N LEU A 148 7.41 -10.69 -14.79
CA LEU A 148 8.52 -9.74 -14.87
C LEU A 148 8.76 -9.11 -16.26
N LYS A 149 7.94 -9.43 -17.27
CA LYS A 149 8.11 -8.88 -18.62
C LYS A 149 7.69 -7.41 -18.69
N LEU A 150 8.51 -6.59 -19.34
CA LEU A 150 8.16 -5.20 -19.67
C LEU A 150 6.85 -5.14 -20.47
N GLY A 151 6.02 -4.18 -20.11
CA GLY A 151 4.67 -4.04 -20.65
C GLY A 151 3.62 -4.16 -19.54
N GLY A 152 2.36 -4.18 -19.95
CA GLY A 152 1.28 -4.29 -19.00
C GLY A 152 0.03 -4.85 -19.64
N LYS A 153 -0.85 -5.37 -18.80
CA LYS A 153 -2.18 -5.84 -19.17
C LYS A 153 -3.20 -4.76 -18.85
N LYS A 154 -4.21 -4.64 -19.71
CA LYS A 154 -5.34 -3.74 -19.46
C LYS A 154 -6.25 -4.41 -18.45
N GLU A 155 -6.38 -3.82 -17.27
CA GLU A 155 -7.23 -4.31 -16.18
C GLU A 155 -8.09 -3.20 -15.60
N ARG A 156 -9.25 -3.58 -15.06
CA ARG A 156 -10.13 -2.66 -14.36
C ARG A 156 -9.68 -2.58 -12.90
N ILE A 157 -9.14 -1.43 -12.51
CA ILE A 157 -8.51 -1.21 -11.20
C ILE A 157 -9.19 -0.04 -10.51
N THR A 158 -9.31 -0.11 -9.19
CA THR A 158 -9.72 1.03 -8.37
C THR A 158 -8.48 1.77 -7.86
N VAL A 159 -8.41 3.05 -8.18
CA VAL A 159 -7.31 3.94 -7.80
C VAL A 159 -7.80 4.90 -6.73
N MET A 160 -7.05 4.99 -5.64
CA MET A 160 -7.25 5.94 -4.55
C MET A 160 -6.09 6.94 -4.54
N MET A 161 -6.42 8.23 -4.50
CA MET A 161 -5.48 9.31 -4.22
C MET A 161 -5.89 9.98 -2.91
N SER A 162 -4.95 10.22 -2.01
CA SER A 162 -5.18 11.04 -0.82
C SER A 162 -4.10 12.08 -0.66
N ASP A 163 -4.42 13.24 -0.08
CA ASP A 163 -3.52 14.39 0.07
C ASP A 163 -3.86 15.19 1.33
N LEU A 164 -2.88 15.85 1.95
CA LEU A 164 -3.09 16.70 3.11
C LEU A 164 -3.43 18.14 2.70
N ARG A 165 -4.60 18.61 3.12
CA ARG A 165 -5.10 19.95 2.83
C ARG A 165 -4.23 21.01 3.51
N GLY A 166 -3.73 21.95 2.70
CA GLY A 166 -2.93 23.06 3.18
C GLY A 166 -1.50 22.69 3.59
N PHE A 167 -1.06 21.46 3.31
CA PHE A 167 0.23 20.94 3.77
C PHE A 167 1.43 21.73 3.24
N THR A 168 1.45 22.08 1.96
CA THR A 168 2.54 22.88 1.38
C THR A 168 2.75 24.19 2.14
N ALA A 169 1.68 24.97 2.35
CA ALA A 169 1.74 26.23 3.10
C ALA A 169 2.14 26.03 4.56
N MET A 170 1.72 24.92 5.18
CA MET A 170 2.15 24.56 6.52
C MET A 170 3.64 24.22 6.58
N SER A 171 4.14 23.48 5.59
CA SER A 171 5.54 23.02 5.54
C SER A 171 6.54 24.16 5.37
N GLU A 172 6.15 25.25 4.69
CA GLU A 172 6.99 26.45 4.52
C GLU A 172 7.22 27.21 5.84
N ARG A 173 6.33 27.03 6.84
CA ARG A 173 6.40 27.72 8.14
C ARG A 173 7.01 26.89 9.26
N LEU A 174 7.28 25.61 9.01
CA LEU A 174 7.80 24.68 10.01
C LEU A 174 9.25 24.31 9.72
N PRO A 175 10.07 24.04 10.75
CA PRO A 175 11.35 23.37 10.58
C PRO A 175 11.19 22.05 9.81
N ALA A 176 12.12 21.75 8.91
CA ALA A 176 12.04 20.58 8.04
C ALA A 176 11.93 19.27 8.83
N GLU A 177 12.58 19.18 9.99
CA GLU A 177 12.51 18.01 10.88
C GLU A 177 11.09 17.78 11.41
N ASN A 178 10.37 18.86 11.73
CA ASN A 178 8.98 18.78 12.17
C ASN A 178 8.06 18.35 11.03
N VAL A 179 8.29 18.87 9.82
CA VAL A 179 7.55 18.47 8.62
C VAL A 179 7.72 16.97 8.36
N VAL A 180 8.95 16.45 8.44
CA VAL A 180 9.24 15.02 8.29
C VAL A 180 8.54 14.17 9.36
N SER A 181 8.55 14.61 10.63
CA SER A 181 7.84 13.93 11.71
C SER A 181 6.33 13.82 11.46
N ILE A 182 5.69 14.91 11.02
CA ILE A 182 4.26 14.93 10.70
C ILE A 182 3.96 14.00 9.51
N ILE A 183 4.75 14.07 8.43
CA ILE A 183 4.61 13.19 7.26
C ILE A 183 4.75 11.73 7.68
N ASN A 184 5.78 11.37 8.43
CA ASN A 184 6.03 9.98 8.82
C ASN A 184 4.91 9.41 9.70
N ASN A 185 4.37 10.21 10.63
CA ASN A 185 3.22 9.81 11.45
C ASN A 185 1.97 9.55 10.58
N TYR A 186 1.67 10.48 9.66
CA TYR A 186 0.55 10.36 8.73
C TYR A 186 0.72 9.15 7.79
N LEU A 187 1.83 9.10 7.02
CA LEU A 187 2.08 8.04 6.04
C LEU A 187 2.15 6.66 6.70
N GLY A 188 2.76 6.56 7.88
CA GLY A 188 2.80 5.30 8.65
C GLY A 188 1.40 4.81 9.00
N THR A 189 0.56 5.67 9.58
CA THR A 189 -0.82 5.33 9.94
C THR A 189 -1.65 4.94 8.71
N MET A 190 -1.55 5.71 7.61
CA MET A 190 -2.29 5.41 6.38
C MET A 190 -1.81 4.10 5.73
N THR A 191 -0.51 3.82 5.79
CA THR A 191 0.07 2.58 5.22
C THR A 191 -0.47 1.34 5.90
N GLU A 192 -0.53 1.32 7.23
CA GLU A 192 -1.10 0.20 7.99
C GLU A 192 -2.55 -0.07 7.59
N ILE A 193 -3.36 0.98 7.40
CA ILE A 193 -4.76 0.86 7.00
C ILE A 193 -4.87 0.36 5.56
N ILE A 194 -4.12 0.93 4.61
CA ILE A 194 -4.14 0.50 3.21
C ILE A 194 -3.77 -0.99 3.09
N MET A 195 -2.74 -1.42 3.81
CA MET A 195 -2.32 -2.84 3.84
C MET A 195 -3.39 -3.74 4.46
N LYS A 196 -4.05 -3.30 5.56
CA LYS A 196 -5.16 -4.03 6.19
C LYS A 196 -6.30 -4.31 5.19
N TYR A 197 -6.59 -3.36 4.30
CA TYR A 197 -7.60 -3.53 3.24
C TYR A 197 -7.03 -4.15 1.95
N ARG A 198 -5.82 -4.73 1.99
CA ARG A 198 -5.14 -5.34 0.84
C ARG A 198 -5.05 -4.40 -0.37
N GLY A 199 -4.88 -3.11 -0.10
CA GLY A 199 -4.48 -2.13 -1.08
C GLY A 199 -2.97 -2.12 -1.24
N THR A 200 -2.51 -1.75 -2.42
CA THR A 200 -1.09 -1.65 -2.76
C THR A 200 -0.73 -0.20 -2.95
N ILE A 201 0.24 0.31 -2.18
CA ILE A 201 0.77 1.66 -2.37
C ILE A 201 1.69 1.64 -3.59
N ASP A 202 1.37 2.44 -4.61
CA ASP A 202 2.21 2.60 -5.81
C ASP A 202 3.38 3.53 -5.50
N GLU A 203 3.07 4.71 -4.95
CA GLU A 203 4.07 5.71 -4.57
C GLU A 203 3.52 6.74 -3.57
N PHE A 204 4.45 7.38 -2.87
CA PHE A 204 4.23 8.62 -2.12
C PHE A 204 4.72 9.81 -2.94
N ILE A 205 3.89 10.83 -3.08
CA ILE A 205 4.21 12.06 -3.84
C ILE A 205 4.17 13.23 -2.86
N GLY A 206 5.27 13.43 -2.13
CA GLY A 206 5.27 14.37 -1.00
C GLY A 206 4.38 13.83 0.13
N ASP A 207 3.31 14.55 0.45
CA ASP A 207 2.27 14.14 1.40
C ASP A 207 1.11 13.37 0.75
N SER A 208 1.08 13.27 -0.60
CA SER A 208 0.05 12.50 -1.28
C SER A 208 0.36 10.99 -1.30
N ILE A 209 -0.68 10.16 -1.26
CA ILE A 209 -0.60 8.70 -1.36
C ILE A 209 -1.37 8.24 -2.59
N LEU A 210 -0.69 7.53 -3.49
CA LEU A 210 -1.33 6.78 -4.58
C LEU A 210 -1.43 5.30 -4.20
N ALA A 211 -2.66 4.81 -4.07
CA ALA A 211 -2.92 3.41 -3.74
C ALA A 211 -3.84 2.74 -4.77
N LEU A 212 -3.64 1.45 -4.97
CA LEU A 212 -4.29 0.62 -5.96
C LEU A 212 -5.02 -0.53 -5.29
N PHE A 213 -6.24 -0.80 -5.74
CA PHE A 213 -7.03 -1.96 -5.38
C PHE A 213 -7.34 -2.72 -6.67
N GLY A 214 -6.78 -3.92 -6.76
CA GLY A 214 -6.86 -4.81 -7.91
C GLY A 214 -5.53 -5.07 -8.61
N ALA A 215 -4.45 -4.45 -8.13
CA ALA A 215 -3.09 -4.65 -8.60
C ALA A 215 -2.17 -4.88 -7.39
N PRO A 216 -1.24 -5.86 -7.43
CA PRO A 216 -1.01 -6.81 -8.52
C PRO A 216 -2.03 -7.95 -8.58
N ILE A 217 -2.87 -8.10 -7.55
CA ILE A 217 -3.89 -9.15 -7.45
C ILE A 217 -5.28 -8.52 -7.55
N LEU A 218 -6.00 -8.89 -8.60
CA LEU A 218 -7.39 -8.50 -8.84
C LEU A 218 -8.34 -9.29 -7.93
N ARG A 219 -9.32 -8.61 -7.33
CA ARG A 219 -10.35 -9.24 -6.49
C ARG A 219 -11.72 -8.61 -6.77
N GLU A 220 -12.80 -9.37 -6.60
CA GLU A 220 -14.15 -8.90 -6.95
C GLU A 220 -14.63 -7.70 -6.11
N ASP A 221 -14.07 -7.53 -4.91
CA ASP A 221 -14.47 -6.51 -3.94
C ASP A 221 -13.55 -5.27 -3.91
N ASP A 222 -12.66 -5.11 -4.91
CA ASP A 222 -11.64 -4.05 -4.95
C ASP A 222 -12.21 -2.65 -4.67
N ALA A 223 -13.32 -2.28 -5.32
CA ALA A 223 -13.96 -0.98 -5.11
C ALA A 223 -14.51 -0.82 -3.68
N LYS A 224 -15.13 -1.88 -3.13
CA LYS A 224 -15.69 -1.88 -1.77
C LYS A 224 -14.58 -1.73 -0.72
N ARG A 225 -13.46 -2.46 -0.88
CA ARG A 225 -12.30 -2.32 0.00
C ARG A 225 -11.65 -0.95 -0.10
N ALA A 226 -11.54 -0.37 -1.29
CA ALA A 226 -11.03 1.00 -1.44
C ALA A 226 -11.87 2.03 -0.69
N VAL A 227 -13.20 1.95 -0.80
CA VAL A 227 -14.13 2.84 -0.10
C VAL A 227 -14.08 2.62 1.42
N ALA A 228 -14.10 1.37 1.89
CA ALA A 228 -13.97 1.04 3.31
C ALA A 228 -12.64 1.51 3.90
N CYS A 229 -11.54 1.32 3.16
CA CYS A 229 -10.21 1.81 3.49
C CYS A 229 -10.23 3.33 3.66
N ALA A 230 -10.80 4.08 2.72
CA ALA A 230 -10.87 5.54 2.79
C ALA A 230 -11.68 6.03 3.99
N VAL A 231 -12.79 5.37 4.34
CA VAL A 231 -13.58 5.70 5.54
C VAL A 231 -12.77 5.47 6.82
N GLU A 232 -12.02 4.37 6.90
CA GLU A 232 -11.14 4.09 8.04
C GLU A 232 -9.96 5.06 8.12
N MET A 233 -9.34 5.41 6.98
CA MET A 233 -8.27 6.42 6.89
C MET A 233 -8.75 7.78 7.42
N GLN A 234 -9.92 8.24 6.99
CA GLN A 234 -10.50 9.49 7.49
C GLN A 234 -10.79 9.44 9.00
N THR A 235 -11.28 8.30 9.50
CA THR A 235 -11.52 8.14 10.94
C THR A 235 -10.21 8.13 11.74
N ALA A 236 -9.15 7.55 11.18
CA ALA A 236 -7.84 7.47 11.81
C ALA A 236 -7.10 8.82 11.90
N MET A 237 -7.56 9.84 11.17
CA MET A 237 -7.02 11.20 11.28
C MET A 237 -7.13 11.76 12.70
N GLU A 238 -8.10 11.32 13.51
CA GLU A 238 -8.18 11.73 14.91
C GLU A 238 -6.94 11.27 15.69
N LYS A 239 -6.49 10.02 15.49
CA LYS A 239 -5.28 9.48 16.12
C LYS A 239 -4.02 10.20 15.61
N VAL A 240 -3.95 10.49 14.31
CA VAL A 240 -2.85 11.26 13.71
C VAL A 240 -2.76 12.64 14.37
N ASN A 241 -3.90 13.33 14.49
CA ASN A 241 -3.96 14.67 15.07
C ASN A 241 -3.80 14.67 16.59
N GLU A 242 -4.24 13.64 17.31
CA GLU A 242 -3.95 13.48 18.73
C GLU A 242 -2.44 13.41 18.98
N TRP A 243 -1.71 12.63 18.17
CA TRP A 243 -0.26 12.58 18.24
C TRP A 243 0.37 13.94 17.91
N ASN A 244 -0.10 14.61 16.86
CA ASN A 244 0.38 15.95 16.49
C ASN A 244 0.18 16.95 17.65
N ARG A 245 -1.02 17.00 18.24
CA ARG A 245 -1.32 17.87 19.40
C ARG A 245 -0.37 17.61 20.57
N ASN A 246 -0.16 16.34 20.91
CA ASN A 246 0.74 15.95 22.01
C ASN A 246 2.20 16.32 21.74
N ALA A 247 2.61 16.34 20.48
CA ALA A 247 3.95 16.77 20.05
C ALA A 247 4.06 18.29 19.81
N GLY A 248 2.98 19.06 19.98
CA GLY A 248 2.95 20.50 19.70
C GLY A 248 2.92 20.86 18.22
N TYR A 249 2.58 19.91 17.34
CA TYR A 249 2.42 20.11 15.91
C TYR A 249 1.00 20.54 15.53
N PRO A 250 0.84 21.27 14.41
CA PRO A 250 -0.48 21.59 13.90
C PRO A 250 -1.25 20.34 13.46
N GLU A 251 -2.57 20.42 13.57
CA GLU A 251 -3.45 19.41 12.99
C GLU A 251 -3.46 19.48 11.47
N VAL A 252 -3.65 18.33 10.85
CA VAL A 252 -3.74 18.16 9.40
C VAL A 252 -5.07 17.55 9.03
N LEU A 253 -5.56 17.88 7.83
CA LEU A 253 -6.80 17.36 7.29
C LEU A 253 -6.50 16.64 5.98
N GLN A 254 -7.16 15.51 5.74
CA GLN A 254 -6.97 14.71 4.54
C GLN A 254 -8.19 14.85 3.62
N GLY A 255 -7.97 14.88 2.31
CA GLY A 255 -9.03 14.59 1.34
C GLY A 255 -8.67 13.38 0.49
N ILE A 256 -9.68 12.59 0.11
CA ILE A 256 -9.49 11.33 -0.60
C ILE A 256 -10.38 11.31 -1.85
N GLY A 257 -9.79 10.99 -3.00
CA GLY A 257 -10.49 10.76 -4.26
C GLY A 257 -10.32 9.31 -4.72
N ILE A 258 -11.41 8.66 -5.13
CA ILE A 258 -11.37 7.29 -5.65
C ILE A 258 -12.01 7.24 -7.04
N ASN A 259 -11.37 6.50 -7.95
CA ASN A 259 -11.92 6.22 -9.26
C ASN A 259 -11.65 4.77 -9.67
N THR A 260 -12.63 4.12 -10.29
CA THR A 260 -12.49 2.79 -10.86
C THR A 260 -12.56 2.84 -12.37
N GLY A 261 -11.64 2.17 -13.06
CA GLY A 261 -11.68 2.07 -14.51
C GLY A 261 -10.52 1.30 -15.10
N ASP A 262 -10.56 1.16 -16.42
CA ASP A 262 -9.53 0.44 -17.15
C ASP A 262 -8.18 1.20 -17.14
N LEU A 263 -7.12 0.49 -16.76
CA LEU A 263 -5.74 0.96 -16.71
C LEU A 263 -4.80 -0.09 -17.27
N VAL A 264 -3.63 0.33 -17.73
CA VAL A 264 -2.54 -0.60 -18.05
C VAL A 264 -1.74 -0.80 -16.77
N VAL A 265 -1.69 -2.04 -16.28
CA VAL A 265 -0.95 -2.44 -15.08
C VAL A 265 0.22 -3.33 -15.50
N GLY A 266 1.42 -3.05 -15.01
CA GLY A 266 2.57 -3.89 -15.25
C GLY A 266 3.89 -3.19 -14.98
N ILE A 267 4.96 -3.74 -15.54
CA ILE A 267 6.30 -3.19 -15.39
C ILE A 267 6.53 -2.11 -16.43
N ILE A 268 6.65 -0.87 -15.95
CA ILE A 268 6.77 0.34 -16.75
C ILE A 268 8.12 0.99 -16.46
N GLY A 269 8.79 1.47 -17.51
CA GLY A 269 10.04 2.20 -17.42
C GLY A 269 11.04 1.78 -18.48
N SER A 270 12.31 1.90 -18.16
CA SER A 270 13.45 1.48 -18.98
C SER A 270 14.07 0.20 -18.45
N GLU A 271 14.91 -0.46 -19.24
CA GLU A 271 15.67 -1.64 -18.81
C GLU A 271 16.49 -1.40 -17.53
N LYS A 272 17.01 -0.17 -17.34
CA LYS A 272 17.83 0.18 -16.17
C LYS A 272 17.03 0.67 -14.96
N ARG A 273 15.79 1.12 -15.19
CA ARG A 273 14.88 1.63 -14.16
C ARG A 273 13.45 1.36 -14.58
N PHE A 274 12.84 0.38 -13.93
CA PHE A 274 11.45 0.03 -14.10
C PHE A 274 10.76 0.00 -12.74
N LYS A 275 9.45 0.22 -12.74
CA LYS A 275 8.58 0.00 -11.59
C LYS A 275 7.38 -0.83 -12.00
N TYR A 276 6.88 -1.66 -11.11
CA TYR A 276 5.51 -2.15 -11.23
C TYR A 276 4.57 -0.98 -10.92
N GLY A 277 3.63 -0.69 -11.79
CA GLY A 277 2.67 0.39 -11.54
C GLY A 277 1.57 0.46 -12.57
N VAL A 278 0.86 1.59 -12.58
CA VAL A 278 -0.29 1.83 -13.44
C VAL A 278 -0.11 3.03 -14.36
N VAL A 279 -0.60 2.91 -15.59
CA VAL A 279 -0.68 4.01 -16.55
C VAL A 279 -2.08 4.07 -17.16
N GLY A 280 -2.64 5.27 -17.19
CA GLY A 280 -3.86 5.54 -17.92
C GLY A 280 -4.60 6.76 -17.41
N ARG A 281 -5.57 7.21 -18.21
CA ARG A 281 -6.39 8.40 -17.92
C ARG A 281 -7.13 8.28 -16.57
N ASN A 282 -7.48 7.06 -16.14
CA ASN A 282 -8.21 6.84 -14.90
C ASN A 282 -7.38 7.12 -13.63
N VAL A 283 -6.04 7.07 -13.70
CA VAL A 283 -5.15 7.52 -12.60
C VAL A 283 -5.26 9.04 -12.46
N ASN A 284 -5.16 9.76 -13.57
CA ASN A 284 -5.30 11.21 -13.58
C ASN A 284 -6.69 11.63 -13.10
N LEU A 285 -7.74 10.86 -13.44
CA LEU A 285 -9.08 11.15 -12.96
C LEU A 285 -9.19 11.05 -11.43
N ALA A 286 -8.60 10.02 -10.81
CA ALA A 286 -8.58 9.88 -9.34
C ALA A 286 -7.94 11.10 -8.66
N SER A 287 -6.80 11.58 -9.18
CA SER A 287 -6.16 12.82 -8.69
C SER A 287 -7.05 14.06 -8.89
N ARG A 288 -7.80 14.16 -10.00
CA ARG A 288 -8.76 15.27 -10.19
C ARG A 288 -9.91 15.22 -9.19
N ILE A 289 -10.47 14.04 -8.95
CA ILE A 289 -11.55 13.84 -7.96
C ILE A 289 -11.06 14.22 -6.56
N GLU A 290 -9.87 13.75 -6.17
CA GLU A 290 -9.24 14.10 -4.90
C GLU A 290 -9.10 15.63 -4.76
N SER A 291 -8.66 16.31 -5.82
CA SER A 291 -8.47 17.76 -5.81
C SER A 291 -9.75 18.57 -5.58
N TYR A 292 -10.94 17.99 -5.74
CA TYR A 292 -12.22 18.64 -5.44
C TYR A 292 -12.65 18.51 -3.98
N THR A 293 -12.08 17.57 -3.24
CA THR A 293 -12.45 17.33 -1.84
C THR A 293 -11.98 18.48 -0.93
N LEU A 294 -12.63 18.59 0.23
CA LEU A 294 -12.20 19.35 1.39
C LEU A 294 -11.52 18.42 2.42
N GLY A 295 -11.07 18.99 3.53
CA GLY A 295 -10.63 18.19 4.68
C GLY A 295 -11.77 17.31 5.20
N GLY A 296 -11.49 16.04 5.45
CA GLY A 296 -12.49 15.08 5.92
C GLY A 296 -13.46 14.60 4.83
N GLN A 297 -13.18 14.85 3.54
CA GLN A 297 -14.01 14.40 2.43
C GLN A 297 -13.43 13.18 1.71
N ILE A 298 -14.35 12.30 1.30
CA ILE A 298 -14.09 11.21 0.37
C ILE A 298 -15.00 11.43 -0.82
N LEU A 299 -14.43 11.66 -1.99
CA LEU A 299 -15.18 11.77 -3.25
C LEU A 299 -14.88 10.57 -4.13
N ILE A 300 -15.91 9.98 -4.71
CA ILE A 300 -15.79 8.82 -5.61
C ILE A 300 -16.45 9.08 -6.95
N SER A 301 -15.96 8.43 -8.01
CA SER A 301 -16.61 8.48 -9.32
C SER A 301 -17.87 7.60 -9.39
N SER A 302 -18.73 7.84 -10.39
CA SER A 302 -19.87 6.98 -10.69
C SER A 302 -19.49 5.51 -10.89
N SER A 303 -18.33 5.23 -11.47
CA SER A 303 -17.88 3.85 -11.70
C SER A 303 -17.50 3.15 -10.40
N THR A 304 -16.84 3.84 -9.47
CA THR A 304 -16.56 3.28 -8.14
C THR A 304 -17.85 3.01 -7.38
N LEU A 305 -18.81 3.94 -7.39
CA LEU A 305 -20.10 3.75 -6.73
C LEU A 305 -20.85 2.53 -7.30
N ALA A 306 -20.88 2.40 -8.63
CA ALA A 306 -21.52 1.27 -9.30
C ALA A 306 -20.89 -0.08 -8.90
N ASP A 307 -19.56 -0.15 -8.83
CA ASP A 307 -18.83 -1.37 -8.47
C ASP A 307 -18.96 -1.71 -6.97
N CYS A 308 -19.23 -0.72 -6.10
CA CYS A 308 -19.54 -0.97 -4.69
C CYS A 308 -20.97 -1.51 -4.47
N GLY A 309 -21.94 -1.08 -5.28
CA GLY A 309 -23.35 -1.40 -5.11
C GLY A 309 -24.03 -0.57 -4.00
N PRO A 310 -25.23 -0.97 -3.52
CA PRO A 310 -26.09 -0.14 -2.68
C PRO A 310 -25.63 0.01 -1.22
N ILE A 311 -24.47 -0.56 -0.86
CA ILE A 311 -23.96 -0.57 0.51
C ILE A 311 -23.26 0.75 0.90
N VAL A 312 -23.05 1.67 -0.04
CA VAL A 312 -22.35 2.94 0.20
C VAL A 312 -23.37 4.02 0.57
N ARG A 313 -23.16 4.71 1.70
CA ARG A 313 -23.91 5.91 2.09
C ARG A 313 -23.34 7.10 1.33
N ILE A 314 -24.17 7.76 0.53
CA ILE A 314 -23.82 8.99 -0.17
C ILE A 314 -24.46 10.18 0.53
N ASP A 315 -23.63 11.11 1.00
CA ASP A 315 -24.06 12.29 1.74
C ASP A 315 -24.33 13.48 0.80
N ASN A 316 -23.66 13.50 -0.37
CA ASN A 316 -23.83 14.55 -1.37
C ASN A 316 -23.35 14.08 -2.77
N GLN A 317 -23.70 14.82 -3.82
CA GLN A 317 -23.17 14.62 -5.17
C GLN A 317 -22.98 15.95 -5.90
N MET A 318 -22.08 15.99 -6.86
CA MET A 318 -21.91 17.16 -7.72
C MET A 318 -21.38 16.81 -9.11
N ASP A 319 -21.74 17.63 -10.08
CA ASP A 319 -21.22 17.57 -11.43
C ASP A 319 -19.99 18.48 -11.57
N VAL A 320 -18.93 17.93 -12.15
CA VAL A 320 -17.66 18.63 -12.37
C VAL A 320 -17.16 18.39 -13.78
N LEU A 321 -16.40 19.35 -14.33
CA LEU A 321 -15.68 19.20 -15.60
C LEU A 321 -14.17 19.18 -15.32
N PRO A 322 -13.55 18.00 -15.13
CA PRO A 322 -12.14 17.93 -14.82
C PRO A 322 -11.27 18.41 -15.97
N LYS A 323 -10.23 19.17 -15.65
CA LYS A 323 -9.27 19.64 -16.65
C LYS A 323 -8.67 18.45 -17.42
N GLY A 324 -8.79 18.47 -18.74
CA GLY A 324 -8.34 17.40 -19.63
C GLY A 324 -9.41 16.38 -19.99
N PHE A 325 -10.64 16.55 -19.51
CA PHE A 325 -11.81 15.75 -19.86
C PHE A 325 -12.79 16.59 -20.69
N LYS A 326 -13.49 15.94 -21.63
CA LYS A 326 -14.44 16.61 -22.54
C LYS A 326 -15.84 16.70 -21.95
N ASP A 327 -16.18 15.72 -21.13
CA ASP A 327 -17.53 15.52 -20.61
C ASP A 327 -17.57 15.81 -19.11
N THR A 328 -18.70 16.37 -18.67
CA THR A 328 -19.03 16.51 -17.26
C THR A 328 -19.14 15.12 -16.63
N ILE A 329 -18.63 14.99 -15.42
CA ILE A 329 -18.77 13.76 -14.62
C ILE A 329 -19.44 14.09 -13.29
N THR A 330 -20.23 13.14 -12.79
CA THR A 330 -20.78 13.20 -11.45
C THR A 330 -19.82 12.52 -10.47
N ILE A 331 -19.55 13.19 -9.36
CA ILE A 331 -18.79 12.65 -8.23
C ILE A 331 -19.66 12.65 -6.97
N TYR A 332 -19.44 11.69 -6.09
CA TYR A 332 -20.28 11.43 -4.93
C TYR A 332 -19.46 11.51 -3.65
N GLU A 333 -20.00 12.20 -2.65
CA GLU A 333 -19.42 12.27 -1.32
C GLU A 333 -19.85 11.07 -0.48
N VAL A 334 -18.87 10.29 -0.05
CA VAL A 334 -19.11 9.09 0.76
C VAL A 334 -19.20 9.47 2.23
N GLY A 335 -20.32 9.10 2.84
CA GLY A 335 -20.52 9.16 4.29
C GLY A 335 -20.22 7.85 5.00
N GLY A 336 -20.12 6.74 4.28
CA GLY A 336 -19.79 5.44 4.88
C GLY A 336 -20.07 4.27 3.96
N ILE A 337 -19.80 3.07 4.47
CA ILE A 337 -20.05 1.80 3.80
C ILE A 337 -20.56 0.75 4.80
N GLY A 338 -21.72 0.18 4.48
CA GLY A 338 -22.36 -0.91 5.22
C GLY A 338 -21.81 -2.29 4.85
N GLY A 339 -22.67 -3.31 4.97
CA GLY A 339 -22.28 -4.70 4.74
C GLY A 339 -21.31 -5.21 5.81
N GLU A 340 -20.31 -5.99 5.40
CA GLU A 340 -19.30 -6.57 6.31
C GLU A 340 -18.35 -5.54 6.93
N TYR A 341 -18.21 -4.36 6.32
CA TYR A 341 -17.31 -3.32 6.81
C TYR A 341 -17.92 -2.51 7.96
N ASN A 342 -19.21 -2.15 7.84
CA ASN A 342 -19.98 -1.40 8.83
C ASN A 342 -19.23 -0.16 9.39
N ARG A 343 -18.74 0.71 8.48
CA ARG A 343 -17.98 1.92 8.82
C ARG A 343 -18.69 3.16 8.31
N PHE A 344 -18.85 4.15 9.16
CA PHE A 344 -19.52 5.40 8.81
C PHE A 344 -18.76 6.60 9.40
N LEU A 345 -18.62 7.64 8.59
CA LEU A 345 -18.21 8.94 9.04
C LEU A 345 -19.37 9.61 9.78
N PRO A 346 -19.07 10.43 10.80
CA PRO A 346 -20.09 11.22 11.47
C PRO A 346 -20.82 12.11 10.45
N GLU A 347 -22.10 12.38 10.69
CA GLU A 347 -22.84 13.33 9.87
C GLU A 347 -22.16 14.69 9.89
N LYS A 348 -21.95 15.27 8.71
CA LYS A 348 -21.42 16.62 8.60
C LYS A 348 -22.50 17.63 8.95
N LYS A 349 -22.24 18.42 9.99
CA LYS A 349 -22.98 19.64 10.25
C LYS A 349 -22.23 20.78 9.58
N GLU A 350 -22.89 21.53 8.70
CA GLU A 350 -22.31 22.78 8.23
C GLU A 350 -22.09 23.70 9.44
N PRO A 351 -20.88 24.25 9.65
CA PRO A 351 -20.66 25.17 10.74
C PRO A 351 -21.53 26.42 10.53
N GLU A 352 -22.21 26.85 11.59
CA GLU A 352 -22.92 28.12 11.60
C GLU A 352 -21.90 29.25 11.53
N LEU A 353 -22.02 30.10 10.51
CA LEU A 353 -21.15 31.26 10.36
C LEU A 353 -21.65 32.39 11.25
N LEU A 354 -20.76 32.94 12.08
CA LEU A 354 -21.04 34.14 12.85
C LEU A 354 -21.11 35.34 11.91
N THR A 355 -22.21 36.10 11.98
CA THR A 355 -22.33 37.35 11.22
C THR A 355 -21.51 38.46 11.89
N LEU A 356 -20.64 39.10 11.11
CA LEU A 356 -19.77 40.15 11.61
C LEU A 356 -20.52 41.48 11.73
N ARG A 357 -20.26 42.23 12.80
CA ARG A 357 -20.82 43.58 13.01
C ARG A 357 -20.24 44.62 12.05
N GLN A 358 -18.99 44.41 11.65
CA GLN A 358 -18.26 45.20 10.67
C GLN A 358 -17.58 44.21 9.71
N TYR A 359 -17.64 44.49 8.42
CA TYR A 359 -17.00 43.64 7.43
C TYR A 359 -15.49 43.76 7.53
N LEU A 360 -14.80 42.63 7.47
CA LEU A 360 -13.34 42.61 7.45
C LEU A 360 -12.85 42.73 6.01
N PRO A 361 -12.03 43.73 5.68
CA PRO A 361 -11.44 43.84 4.35
C PRO A 361 -10.55 42.63 4.04
N VAL A 362 -10.73 42.08 2.85
CA VAL A 362 -9.87 41.02 2.32
C VAL A 362 -9.46 41.31 0.89
N ARG A 363 -8.30 40.79 0.50
CA ARG A 363 -7.92 40.64 -0.90
C ARG A 363 -7.75 39.18 -1.21
N PHE A 364 -8.10 38.74 -2.40
CA PHE A 364 -7.91 37.35 -2.78
C PHE A 364 -7.43 37.18 -4.22
N THR A 365 -6.73 36.08 -4.44
CA THR A 365 -6.20 35.65 -5.74
C THR A 365 -6.71 34.25 -6.04
N VAL A 366 -7.20 34.06 -7.27
CA VAL A 366 -7.58 32.75 -7.79
C VAL A 366 -6.32 31.94 -8.15
N LEU A 367 -6.17 30.77 -7.56
CA LEU A 367 -5.05 29.86 -7.79
C LEU A 367 -5.40 28.88 -8.91
N ALA A 368 -4.93 29.15 -10.13
CA ALA A 368 -5.15 28.32 -11.31
C ALA A 368 -3.88 27.54 -11.71
N GLY A 369 -3.62 26.42 -11.03
CA GLY A 369 -2.46 25.56 -11.34
C GLY A 369 -1.13 26.16 -10.88
N LYS A 370 -0.05 25.98 -11.66
CA LYS A 370 1.33 26.38 -11.29
C LYS A 370 1.63 27.89 -11.41
N HIS A 371 0.67 28.70 -11.83
CA HIS A 371 0.82 30.15 -11.95
C HIS A 371 -0.28 30.78 -11.09
N SER A 372 0.11 31.46 -10.01
CA SER A 372 -0.79 32.40 -9.33
C SER A 372 -1.17 33.46 -10.36
N GLY A 373 -2.47 33.66 -10.62
CA GLY A 373 -2.85 34.81 -11.42
C GLY A 373 -2.40 36.08 -10.70
N ASP A 374 -1.70 36.99 -11.36
CA ASP A 374 -1.23 38.25 -10.74
C ASP A 374 -2.39 39.19 -10.35
N ARG A 375 -3.62 38.85 -10.75
CA ARG A 375 -4.81 39.65 -10.47
C ARG A 375 -5.33 39.37 -9.06
N GLN A 376 -5.27 40.40 -8.22
CA GLN A 376 -5.94 40.44 -6.94
C GLN A 376 -7.34 41.06 -7.08
N PHE A 377 -8.26 40.57 -6.26
CA PHE A 377 -9.63 41.05 -6.16
C PHE A 377 -9.90 41.48 -4.73
N GLU A 378 -10.69 42.54 -4.56
CA GLU A 378 -11.09 43.04 -3.25
C GLU A 378 -12.39 42.39 -2.81
N GLY A 379 -12.54 42.22 -1.50
CA GLY A 379 -13.74 41.68 -0.91
C GLY A 379 -13.84 42.02 0.57
N SER A 380 -14.87 41.47 1.19
CA SER A 380 -15.23 41.76 2.57
C SER A 380 -15.82 40.52 3.21
N VAL A 381 -15.22 40.06 4.32
CA VAL A 381 -15.79 38.94 5.08
C VAL A 381 -17.04 39.45 5.81
N ALA A 382 -18.18 38.87 5.48
CA ALA A 382 -19.47 39.18 6.09
C ALA A 382 -19.80 38.23 7.24
N LYS A 383 -19.42 36.96 7.08
CA LYS A 383 -19.62 35.92 8.09
C LYS A 383 -18.40 35.02 8.17
N VAL A 384 -18.09 34.49 9.35
CA VAL A 384 -16.91 33.65 9.58
C VAL A 384 -17.18 32.54 10.58
N ALA A 385 -16.47 31.43 10.44
CA ALA A 385 -16.32 30.35 11.42
C ALA A 385 -14.86 29.89 11.42
N ALA A 386 -14.50 28.95 12.30
CA ALA A 386 -13.15 28.40 12.37
C ALA A 386 -12.69 27.77 11.05
N GLU A 387 -13.62 27.15 10.30
CA GLU A 387 -13.33 26.40 9.08
C GLU A 387 -13.65 27.16 7.79
N GLY A 388 -14.25 28.35 7.83
CA GLY A 388 -14.63 29.04 6.60
C GLY A 388 -15.24 30.43 6.78
N ALA A 389 -15.59 31.05 5.66
CA ALA A 389 -16.13 32.40 5.62
C ALA A 389 -17.11 32.61 4.47
N GLU A 390 -17.94 33.65 4.59
CA GLU A 390 -18.75 34.21 3.51
C GLU A 390 -18.14 35.56 3.12
N ILE A 391 -17.75 35.69 1.85
CA ILE A 391 -17.06 36.87 1.31
C ILE A 391 -17.98 37.56 0.32
N LEU A 392 -18.18 38.86 0.55
CA LEU A 392 -18.79 39.80 -0.37
C LEU A 392 -17.72 40.31 -1.34
N SER A 393 -17.98 40.27 -2.65
CA SER A 393 -17.06 40.80 -3.67
C SER A 393 -17.78 40.97 -4.99
N ASP A 394 -17.40 41.98 -5.78
CA ASP A 394 -17.91 42.15 -7.15
C ASP A 394 -17.49 41.00 -8.08
N MET A 395 -16.39 40.29 -7.76
CA MET A 395 -15.94 39.11 -8.49
C MET A 395 -16.26 37.86 -7.67
N VAL A 396 -17.07 36.97 -8.24
CA VAL A 396 -17.43 35.68 -7.63
C VAL A 396 -16.71 34.55 -8.37
N PRO A 397 -15.72 33.87 -7.74
CA PRO A 397 -15.02 32.77 -8.39
C PRO A 397 -15.89 31.53 -8.53
N ASP A 398 -15.58 30.69 -9.51
CA ASP A 398 -16.28 29.42 -9.72
C ASP A 398 -16.16 28.47 -8.52
N LYS A 399 -17.17 27.61 -8.35
CA LYS A 399 -17.17 26.54 -7.35
C LYS A 399 -15.90 25.67 -7.46
N LEU A 400 -15.37 25.23 -6.32
CA LEU A 400 -14.17 24.38 -6.18
C LEU A 400 -12.85 25.06 -6.56
N THR A 401 -12.87 26.36 -6.83
CA THR A 401 -11.67 27.16 -7.06
C THR A 401 -10.89 27.35 -5.76
N ASN A 402 -9.57 27.18 -5.82
CA ASN A 402 -8.68 27.48 -4.69
C ASN A 402 -8.30 28.97 -4.69
N LEU A 403 -8.30 29.59 -3.52
CA LEU A 403 -7.98 31.00 -3.31
C LEU A 403 -6.82 31.14 -2.33
N LYS A 404 -5.96 32.14 -2.58
CA LYS A 404 -5.09 32.74 -1.57
C LYS A 404 -5.73 34.04 -1.11
N ILE A 405 -5.90 34.23 0.20
CA ILE A 405 -6.62 35.34 0.81
C ILE A 405 -5.67 36.09 1.76
N SER A 406 -5.59 37.40 1.55
CA SER A 406 -4.99 38.36 2.48
C SER A 406 -6.07 38.98 3.35
N LEU A 407 -5.82 39.00 4.66
CA LEU A 407 -6.71 39.53 5.68
C LEU A 407 -6.11 40.82 6.26
N PHE A 408 -6.94 41.86 6.39
CA PHE A 408 -6.58 43.15 6.94
C PHE A 408 -7.41 43.46 8.19
N ASP A 409 -6.94 44.41 8.99
CA ASP A 409 -7.65 44.90 10.17
C ASP A 409 -8.94 45.68 9.83
N ASP A 410 -9.70 46.07 10.86
CA ASP A 410 -11.02 46.71 10.73
C ASP A 410 -10.97 48.03 9.90
N GLU A 411 -9.82 48.72 9.88
CA GLU A 411 -9.60 49.95 9.09
C GLU A 411 -9.00 49.68 7.70
N GLY A 412 -8.61 48.43 7.41
CA GLY A 412 -7.94 48.02 6.17
C GLY A 412 -6.50 48.54 6.02
N GLY A 413 -5.94 49.13 7.09
CA GLY A 413 -4.65 49.80 7.11
C GLY A 413 -3.50 48.89 7.53
N TYR A 414 -3.79 47.81 8.27
CA TYR A 414 -2.79 46.84 8.73
C TYR A 414 -3.08 45.44 8.17
N GLU A 415 -2.07 44.85 7.52
CA GLU A 415 -2.13 43.48 7.01
C GLU A 415 -1.90 42.49 8.15
N ILE A 416 -2.91 41.67 8.45
CA ILE A 416 -2.84 40.63 9.48
C ILE A 416 -2.07 39.42 8.93
N THR A 417 -2.41 38.99 7.71
CA THR A 417 -1.70 37.91 7.00
C THR A 417 -2.03 37.93 5.51
N THR A 418 -1.18 37.33 4.68
CA THR A 418 -1.43 37.12 3.24
C THR A 418 -1.67 35.67 2.87
N GLU A 419 -1.70 34.78 3.84
CA GLU A 419 -1.49 33.36 3.59
C GLU A 419 -2.61 32.45 4.12
N ILE A 420 -3.84 32.96 4.08
CA ILE A 420 -5.02 32.12 4.23
C ILE A 420 -5.29 31.45 2.89
N TYR A 421 -5.36 30.12 2.88
CA TYR A 421 -5.75 29.35 1.72
C TYR A 421 -7.15 28.79 1.92
N ALA A 422 -7.97 28.86 0.88
CA ALA A 422 -9.37 28.45 0.96
C ALA A 422 -9.85 27.85 -0.36
N LYS A 423 -10.97 27.12 -0.32
CA LYS A 423 -11.67 26.62 -1.50
C LYS A 423 -13.09 27.17 -1.54
N VAL A 424 -13.52 27.64 -2.71
CA VAL A 424 -14.90 28.10 -2.93
C VAL A 424 -15.85 26.92 -2.91
N ILE A 425 -16.89 27.00 -2.08
CA ILE A 425 -17.86 25.92 -1.85
C ILE A 425 -19.14 26.15 -2.65
N ARG A 426 -19.65 27.38 -2.67
CA ARG A 426 -20.84 27.78 -3.41
C ARG A 426 -20.96 29.30 -3.47
N ASN A 427 -21.71 29.77 -4.46
CA ASN A 427 -22.22 31.13 -4.50
C ASN A 427 -23.40 31.22 -3.51
N VAL A 428 -23.48 32.33 -2.77
CA VAL A 428 -24.46 32.53 -1.69
C VAL A 428 -25.52 33.54 -2.09
N SER A 429 -25.14 34.59 -2.81
CA SER A 429 -26.03 35.67 -3.24
C SER A 429 -25.49 36.30 -4.51
N ASP A 430 -26.39 36.79 -5.36
CA ASP A 430 -26.04 37.61 -6.54
C ASP A 430 -26.19 39.12 -6.28
N SER A 431 -26.90 39.52 -5.20
CA SER A 431 -27.09 40.94 -4.86
C SER A 431 -27.27 41.15 -3.33
N PRO A 432 -26.24 41.65 -2.62
CA PRO A 432 -24.87 41.85 -3.09
C PRO A 432 -24.20 40.51 -3.44
N PRO A 433 -23.27 40.46 -4.41
CA PRO A 433 -22.63 39.20 -4.77
C PRO A 433 -21.78 38.67 -3.61
N ALA A 434 -21.98 37.40 -3.27
CA ALA A 434 -21.31 36.75 -2.14
C ALA A 434 -21.05 35.27 -2.42
N PHE A 435 -19.95 34.75 -1.88
CA PHE A 435 -19.60 33.32 -1.97
C PHE A 435 -19.07 32.78 -0.65
N ARG A 436 -19.27 31.48 -0.44
CA ARG A 436 -18.78 30.75 0.72
C ARG A 436 -17.47 30.06 0.39
N VAL A 437 -16.50 30.19 1.28
CA VAL A 437 -15.22 29.47 1.24
C VAL A 437 -15.05 28.58 2.46
N ASN A 438 -14.33 27.48 2.29
CA ASN A 438 -13.81 26.68 3.38
C ASN A 438 -12.28 26.80 3.41
N PHE A 439 -11.72 27.14 4.56
CA PHE A 439 -10.29 27.28 4.74
C PHE A 439 -9.61 25.92 4.60
N THR A 440 -8.53 25.88 3.82
CA THR A 440 -7.63 24.73 3.66
C THR A 440 -6.33 24.93 4.42
N SER A 441 -5.93 26.18 4.70
CA SER A 441 -4.84 26.54 5.61
C SER A 441 -5.09 27.91 6.22
N VAL A 442 -4.96 28.02 7.54
CA VAL A 442 -5.10 29.30 8.28
C VAL A 442 -3.85 29.48 9.17
N PRO A 443 -3.07 30.55 8.96
CA PRO A 443 -1.92 30.88 9.80
C PRO A 443 -2.29 31.12 11.27
N ALA A 444 -1.32 30.96 12.19
CA ALA A 444 -1.56 31.09 13.62
C ALA A 444 -2.03 32.50 14.01
N GLU A 445 -1.49 33.53 13.37
CA GLU A 445 -1.85 34.94 13.54
C GLU A 445 -3.30 35.22 13.11
N ALA A 446 -3.77 34.64 12.00
CA ALA A 446 -5.16 34.75 11.58
C ALA A 446 -6.11 33.99 12.52
N LYS A 447 -5.71 32.79 12.99
CA LYS A 447 -6.47 32.05 14.00
C LYS A 447 -6.57 32.85 15.30
N ALA A 448 -5.46 33.43 15.76
CA ALA A 448 -5.41 34.26 16.96
C ALA A 448 -6.29 35.52 16.81
N PHE A 449 -6.26 36.15 15.64
CA PHE A 449 -7.12 37.29 15.32
C PHE A 449 -8.60 36.92 15.39
N PHE A 450 -9.03 35.85 14.69
CA PHE A 450 -10.42 35.41 14.73
C PHE A 450 -10.87 35.00 16.15
N LYS A 451 -10.01 34.29 16.88
CA LYS A 451 -10.27 33.88 18.27
C LYS A 451 -10.43 35.07 19.20
N TYR A 452 -9.50 36.02 19.16
CA TYR A 452 -9.53 37.21 20.01
C TYR A 452 -10.77 38.08 19.72
N ARG A 453 -11.15 38.21 18.45
CA ARG A 453 -12.20 39.15 18.02
C ARG A 453 -13.61 38.56 18.10
N TYR A 454 -13.76 37.27 17.84
CA TYR A 454 -15.06 36.62 17.63
C TYR A 454 -15.30 35.38 18.50
N ASN A 455 -14.34 35.00 19.34
CA ASN A 455 -14.45 33.95 20.36
C ASN A 455 -14.76 32.55 19.79
N PHE A 456 -14.07 32.18 18.72
CA PHE A 456 -14.02 30.80 18.21
C PHE A 456 -13.04 29.91 18.98
#